data_AF-A0A381SJP0-F1
#
_entry.id   AF-A0A381SJP0-F1
#
_cell.length_a   1.000
_cell.length_b   1.000
_cell.length_c   1.000
_cell.angle_alpha   90.00
_cell.angle_beta   90.00
_cell.angle_gamma   90.00
#
_symmetry.space_group_name_H-M   'P 1'
#
loop_
_entity.id
_entity.type
_entity.pdbx_description
1 polymer ?
#
loop_
_entity_poly.entity_id
_entity_poly.type
_entity_poly.pdbx_seq_one_letter_code
_entity_poly.pdbx_strand_id
1 'polypeptide(L)' 'MIKETVATHDHLDILVNNAGVTRDNLLMRMSEDDWNTVLNINLKAAFIAIKAAARTMMKQRNGRIINI' A
#
# COMPACT_ATOMS: atom_id res chain seq x y z
N MET A 1 -3.45 -3.30 -11.39
CA MET A 1 -2.99 -4.38 -10.49
C MET A 1 -4.14 -5.12 -9.82
N ILE A 2 -4.80 -4.60 -8.77
CA ILE A 2 -5.84 -5.37 -8.02
C ILE A 2 -6.96 -5.90 -8.92
N LYS A 3 -7.48 -5.08 -9.83
CA LYS A 3 -8.53 -5.51 -10.78
C LYS A 3 -8.06 -6.63 -11.70
N GLU A 4 -6.82 -6.56 -12.20
CA GLU A 4 -6.26 -7.60 -13.07
C GLU A 4 -6.01 -8.89 -12.30
N THR A 5 -5.49 -8.81 -11.07
CA THR A 5 -5.32 -9.98 -10.18
C THR A 5 -6.65 -10.70 -9.97
N VAL A 6 -7.69 -9.95 -9.60
CA VAL A 6 -9.03 -10.53 -9.41
C VAL A 6 -9.60 -11.08 -10.72
N ALA A 7 -9.38 -10.42 -11.86
CA ALA A 7 -9.86 -10.93 -13.15
C ALA A 7 -9.11 -12.20 -13.61
N THR A 8 -7.85 -12.37 -13.18
CA THR A 8 -7.00 -13.51 -13.60
C THR A 8 -7.20 -14.72 -12.69
N HIS A 9 -7.43 -14.50 -11.40
CA HIS A 9 -7.43 -15.55 -10.38
C HIS A 9 -8.79 -15.72 -9.69
N ASP A 10 -9.79 -14.90 -10.03
CA ASP A 10 -11.10 -14.78 -9.37
C ASP A 10 -11.05 -14.49 -7.86
N HIS A 11 -9.84 -14.29 -7.32
CA HIS A 11 -9.62 -14.16 -5.90
C HIS A 11 -8.49 -13.16 -5.57
N LEU A 12 -8.56 -12.59 -4.37
CA LEU A 12 -7.51 -11.81 -3.72
C LEU A 12 -7.46 -12.18 -2.24
N ASP A 13 -6.53 -13.06 -1.89
CA ASP A 13 -6.34 -13.57 -0.51
C ASP A 13 -5.48 -12.66 0.35
N ILE A 14 -4.37 -12.17 -0.21
CA ILE A 14 -3.35 -11.45 0.55
C ILE A 14 -2.94 -10.20 -0.19
N LEU A 15 -2.98 -9.07 0.50
CA LEU A 15 -2.32 -7.83 0.09
C LEU A 15 -1.11 -7.60 1.01
N VAL A 16 0.07 -7.46 0.43
CA VAL A 16 1.29 -7.08 1.16
C VAL A 16 1.71 -5.68 0.73
N ASN A 17 1.59 -4.71 1.65
CA ASN A 17 2.12 -3.37 1.48
C ASN A 17 3.58 -3.36 1.92
N ASN A 18 4.48 -3.72 1.01
CA ASN A 18 5.93 -3.75 1.23
C ASN A 18 6.68 -2.59 0.55
N ALA A 19 6.02 -1.88 -0.37
CA ALA A 19 6.67 -0.76 -1.06
C ALA A 19 6.99 0.36 -0.06
N GLY A 20 8.27 0.71 0.02
CA GLY A 20 8.75 1.76 0.91
C GLY A 20 10.01 2.41 0.35
N VAL A 21 10.20 3.68 0.70
CA VAL A 21 11.43 4.44 0.41
C VAL A 21 11.91 5.15 1.66
N THR A 22 13.20 5.46 1.68
CA THR A 22 13.81 6.28 2.71
C THR A 22 14.46 7.50 2.07
N ARG A 23 14.40 8.63 2.78
CA ARG A 23 15.14 9.85 2.48
C ARG A 23 16.06 10.14 3.66
N ASP A 24 17.21 9.51 3.63
CA ASP A 24 18.19 9.59 4.71
C ASP A 24 18.93 10.92 4.67
N ASN A 25 18.66 11.76 5.66
CA ASN A 25 19.39 13.01 5.89
C ASN A 25 19.29 13.37 7.37
N LEU A 26 20.10 14.34 7.81
CA LEU A 26 19.87 14.98 9.09
C LEU A 26 18.49 15.66 9.06
N LEU A 27 17.74 15.58 10.16
CA LEU A 27 16.39 16.16 10.26
C LEU A 27 16.35 17.63 9.83
N MET A 28 17.36 18.42 10.23
CA MET A 28 17.47 19.85 9.86
C MET A 28 17.63 20.11 8.36
N ARG A 29 18.00 19.08 7.58
CA ARG A 29 18.20 19.14 6.14
C ARG A 29 17.10 18.40 5.37
N MET A 30 16.09 17.89 6.07
CA MET A 30 14.97 17.24 5.44
C MET A 30 14.11 18.30 4.74
N SER A 31 14.01 18.21 3.43
CA SER A 31 13.09 19.04 2.66
C SER A 31 11.65 18.57 2.88
N GLU A 32 10.68 19.48 2.70
CA GLU A 32 9.27 19.10 2.71
C GLU A 32 8.95 18.08 1.61
N ASP A 33 9.58 18.19 0.44
CA ASP A 33 9.39 17.25 -0.67
C ASP A 33 9.89 15.84 -0.34
N ASP A 34 11.03 15.73 0.36
CA ASP A 34 11.54 14.44 0.84
C ASP A 34 10.60 13.84 1.89
N TRP A 35 10.13 14.64 2.83
CA TRP A 35 9.16 14.22 3.84
C TRP A 35 7.86 13.74 3.20
N ASN A 36 7.34 14.52 2.26
CA ASN A 36 6.14 14.17 1.50
C ASN A 36 6.33 12.91 0.67
N THR A 37 7.52 12.70 0.09
CA THR A 37 7.84 11.48 -0.66
C THR A 37 7.74 10.24 0.23
N VAL A 38 8.37 10.28 1.41
CA VAL A 38 8.33 9.17 2.38
C VAL A 38 6.89 8.91 2.83
N LEU A 39 6.12 9.94 3.21
CA LEU A 39 4.73 9.77 3.64
C LEU A 39 3.81 9.27 2.52
N ASN A 40 3.98 9.78 1.31
CA ASN A 40 3.13 9.40 0.18
C ASN A 40 3.33 7.92 -0.18
N ILE A 41 4.56 7.41 -0.12
CA ILE A 41 4.86 6.02 -0.47
C ILE A 41 4.61 5.09 0.73
N ASN A 42 5.19 5.37 1.89
CA ASN A 42 5.21 4.41 2.99
C ASN A 42 3.89 4.37 3.77
N LEU A 43 3.07 5.42 3.69
CA LEU A 43 1.80 5.50 4.42
C LEU A 43 0.59 5.64 3.48
N LYS A 44 0.55 6.69 2.66
CA LYS A 44 -0.63 6.99 1.83
C LYS A 44 -0.88 5.91 0.77
N ALA A 45 0.18 5.40 0.14
CA ALA A 45 0.03 4.34 -0.86
C ALA A 45 -0.55 3.04 -0.24
N ALA A 46 -0.08 2.66 0.95
CA ALA A 46 -0.61 1.50 1.68
C ALA A 46 -2.11 1.68 1.98
N PHE A 47 -2.53 2.85 2.47
CA PHE A 47 -3.95 3.15 2.68
C PHE A 47 -4.78 3.04 1.39
N ILE A 48 -4.29 3.59 0.28
CA ILE A 48 -4.97 3.53 -1.02
C ILE A 48 -5.11 2.08 -1.49
N ALA A 49 -4.05 1.27 -1.36
CA ALA A 49 -4.07 -0.14 -1.75
C ALA A 49 -5.06 -0.95 -0.89
N ILE A 50 -5.08 -0.71 0.42
CA ILE A 50 -6.06 -1.32 1.35
C ILE A 50 -7.49 -0.98 0.93
N LYS A 51 -7.76 0.31 0.69
CA LYS A 51 -9.09 0.77 0.26
C LYS A 51 -9.54 0.11 -1.04
N ALA A 52 -8.61 -0.08 -1.98
CA ALA A 52 -8.89 -0.73 -3.25
C ALA A 52 -9.13 -2.25 -3.10
N ALA A 53 -8.43 -2.93 -2.20
CA ALA A 53 -8.62 -4.37 -1.93
C ALA A 53 -9.87 -4.68 -1.09
N ALA A 54 -10.26 -3.76 -0.20
CA ALA A 54 -11.29 -4.00 0.83
C ALA A 54 -12.62 -4.52 0.26
N ARG A 55 -13.13 -3.92 -0.83
CA ARG A 55 -14.41 -4.34 -1.43
C ARG A 55 -14.37 -5.80 -1.89
N THR A 56 -13.27 -6.22 -2.51
CA THR A 56 -13.13 -7.59 -3.00
C THR A 56 -13.02 -8.55 -1.83
N MET A 57 -12.15 -8.28 -0.85
CA MET A 57 -11.98 -9.12 0.35
C MET A 57 -13.28 -9.27 1.16
N MET A 58 -14.05 -8.19 1.33
CA MET A 58 -15.36 -8.26 2.00
C MET A 58 -16.35 -9.16 1.27
N LYS A 59 -16.43 -9.06 -0.07
CA LYS A 59 -17.31 -9.93 -0.88
C LYS A 59 -16.91 -11.40 -0.79
N GLN A 60 -15.61 -11.67 -0.81
CA GLN A 60 -15.04 -13.01 -0.69
C GLN A 60 -15.19 -13.59 0.73
N ARG A 61 -15.49 -12.75 1.73
CA ARG A 61 -15.45 -13.10 3.17
C ARG A 61 -14.10 -13.69 3.62
N ASN A 62 -13.04 -13.36 2.88
CA ASN A 62 -11.68 -13.80 3.12
C ASN A 62 -10.71 -12.68 2.68
N GLY A 63 -9.56 -12.60 3.36
CA GLY A 63 -8.55 -11.58 3.10
C GLY A 63 -7.58 -11.38 4.27
N ARG A 64 -6.32 -11.13 3.96
CA ARG A 64 -5.28 -10.70 4.91
C ARG A 64 -4.53 -9.51 4.32
N ILE A 65 -4.23 -8.52 5.15
CA ILE A 65 -3.42 -7.37 4.79
C ILE A 65 -2.20 -7.37 5.70
N ILE A 66 -1.01 -7.29 5.11
CA ILE A 66 0.26 -7.24 5.81
C ILE A 66 0.94 -5.93 5.42
N ASN A 67 1.20 -5.07 6.41
CA ASN A 67 2.05 -3.89 6.25
C ASN A 67 3.40 -4.22 6.86
N ILE A 68 4.48 -3.96 6.13
CA ILE A 68 5.86 -4.16 6.59
C ILE A 68 6.36 -2.91 7.31
#